data_AF-M1BKJ5-F1
#
_entry.id   AF-M1BKJ5-F1
#
_cell.length_a   1.000
_cell.length_b   1.000
_cell.length_c   1.000
_cell.angle_alpha   90.00
_cell.angle_beta   90.00
_cell.angle_gamma   90.00
#
_symmetry.space_group_name_H-M   'P 1'
#
loop_
_entity.id
_entity.type
_entity.pdbx_description
1 polymer ?
#
loop_
_entity_poly.entity_id
_entity_poly.type
_entity_poly.pdbx_seq_one_letter_code
_entity_poly.pdbx_strand_id
1 'polypeptide(L)'
;MKQEPQHLRYSSKKISSFAKPVLYFLCLLLAYSLGYLSSSTRNNSNPPDHINTVVAHVNTVINRATTELGGDHSDFGAVCGEAVPQQHIRRKILERVFKGTSPWENFPPSHVESLLRKKWIKGWGSNGAVFENLIRKVRPKTIIEVDHLRMKDMKMVNGDVLLMYQFMQNVMQANATETVVYTPFSSGSALEKLCEWGVFGELIEVDAGHDFHSAWSDINRAFKLLKPGLEGGVIFGHDYFTAADNRGVRRAVNLFARAHNLTVQVDGQHWVFYISNPL
;
A
#
# COMPACT_ATOMS: atom_id res chain seq x y z
N MET A 1 0.77 88.07 -33.82
CA MET A 1 0.24 87.48 -32.58
C MET A 1 0.15 85.97 -32.83
N LYS A 2 1.12 85.20 -32.33
CA LYS A 2 1.29 83.77 -32.65
C LYS A 2 0.36 82.92 -31.79
N GLN A 3 -0.40 82.02 -32.42
CA GLN A 3 -1.15 80.95 -31.74
C GLN A 3 -0.19 79.80 -31.42
N GLU A 4 -0.22 79.34 -30.17
CA GLU A 4 0.51 78.19 -29.65
C GLU A 4 -0.46 76.99 -29.56
N PRO A 5 -0.09 75.78 -30.05
CA PRO A 5 -0.97 74.63 -29.99
C PRO A 5 -0.89 73.93 -28.62
N GLN A 6 -2.06 73.67 -28.04
CA GLN A 6 -2.20 72.93 -26.79
C GLN A 6 -1.81 71.45 -26.96
N HIS A 7 -0.75 71.03 -26.27
CA HIS A 7 -0.39 69.63 -26.13
C HIS A 7 -1.44 68.86 -25.32
N LEU A 8 -2.17 67.95 -25.97
CA LEU A 8 -2.98 66.92 -25.31
C LEU A 8 -2.04 65.93 -24.59
N ARG A 9 -1.92 66.08 -23.27
CA ARG A 9 -1.27 65.09 -22.38
C ARG A 9 -2.12 63.82 -22.33
N TYR A 10 -1.64 62.75 -22.96
CA TYR A 10 -2.16 61.40 -22.75
C TYR A 10 -1.87 60.94 -21.33
N SER A 11 -2.89 61.00 -20.46
CA SER A 11 -2.82 60.48 -19.09
C SER A 11 -2.95 58.96 -19.12
N SER A 12 -1.82 58.25 -19.02
CA SER A 12 -1.82 56.82 -18.72
C SER A 12 -2.38 56.62 -17.31
N LYS A 13 -3.67 56.25 -17.22
CA LYS A 13 -4.28 55.84 -15.95
C LYS A 13 -3.59 54.56 -15.50
N LYS A 14 -2.69 54.68 -14.51
CA LYS A 14 -2.13 53.54 -13.77
C LYS A 14 -3.29 52.70 -13.25
N ILE A 15 -3.44 51.50 -13.81
CA ILE A 15 -4.35 50.47 -13.30
C ILE A 15 -3.93 50.19 -11.84
N SER A 16 -4.86 50.44 -10.91
CA SER A 16 -4.60 50.32 -9.48
C SER A 16 -4.17 48.89 -9.12
N SER A 17 -3.25 48.72 -8.16
CA SER A 17 -2.75 47.39 -7.77
C SER A 17 -3.83 46.48 -7.19
N PHE A 18 -5.01 47.03 -6.86
CA PHE A 18 -6.21 46.31 -6.43
C PHE A 18 -6.98 45.63 -7.57
N ALA A 19 -6.75 46.00 -8.84
CA ALA A 19 -7.47 45.42 -9.97
C ALA A 19 -6.97 44.00 -10.35
N LYS A 20 -5.74 43.65 -9.97
CA LYS A 20 -5.13 42.35 -10.28
C LYS A 20 -5.83 41.18 -9.57
N PRO A 21 -6.02 41.17 -8.23
CA PRO A 21 -6.69 40.06 -7.55
C PRO A 21 -8.15 39.89 -7.99
N VAL A 22 -8.85 41.01 -8.28
CA VAL A 22 -10.23 40.97 -8.80
C VAL A 22 -10.29 40.32 -10.18
N LEU A 23 -9.32 40.62 -11.06
CA LEU A 23 -9.22 39.99 -12.38
C LEU A 23 -8.97 38.48 -12.26
N TYR A 24 -8.08 38.04 -11.36
CA TYR A 24 -7.85 36.61 -11.11
C TYR A 24 -9.10 35.90 -10.58
N PHE A 25 -9.84 36.53 -9.68
CA PHE A 25 -11.10 36.00 -9.14
C PHE A 25 -12.17 35.87 -10.23
N LEU A 26 -12.29 36.89 -11.10
CA LEU A 26 -13.21 36.86 -12.23
C LEU A 26 -12.84 35.78 -13.24
N CYS A 27 -11.54 35.61 -13.55
CA CYS A 27 -11.07 34.54 -14.43
C CYS A 27 -11.36 33.15 -13.85
N LEU A 28 -11.18 32.95 -12.53
CA LEU A 28 -11.50 31.70 -11.84
C LEU A 28 -13.01 31.39 -11.87
N LEU A 29 -13.85 32.39 -11.64
CA LEU A 29 -15.31 32.25 -11.73
C LEU A 29 -15.77 31.94 -13.17
N LEU A 30 -15.16 32.58 -14.17
CA LEU A 30 -15.42 32.31 -15.59
C LEU A 30 -14.99 30.90 -15.98
N ALA A 31 -13.81 30.44 -15.57
CA ALA A 31 -13.34 29.08 -15.85
C ALA A 31 -14.24 28.02 -15.18
N TYR A 32 -14.65 28.26 -13.93
CA TYR A 32 -15.56 27.37 -13.21
C TYR A 32 -16.94 27.29 -13.88
N SER A 33 -17.52 28.44 -14.24
CA SER A 33 -18.84 28.49 -14.89
C SER A 33 -18.82 27.92 -16.30
N LEU A 34 -17.79 28.19 -17.10
CA LEU A 34 -17.61 27.59 -18.43
C LEU A 34 -17.39 26.07 -18.35
N GLY A 35 -16.62 25.60 -17.35
CA GLY A 35 -16.47 24.17 -17.07
C GLY A 35 -17.78 23.51 -16.65
N TYR A 36 -18.56 24.18 -15.80
CA TYR A 36 -19.88 23.69 -15.37
C TYR A 36 -20.91 23.64 -16.50
N LEU A 37 -20.93 24.67 -17.36
CA LEU A 37 -21.80 24.72 -18.55
C LEU A 37 -21.38 23.69 -19.61
N SER A 38 -20.07 23.46 -19.78
CA SER A 38 -19.56 22.41 -20.67
C SER A 38 -19.86 21.01 -20.16
N SER A 39 -20.00 20.82 -18.85
CA SER A 39 -20.43 19.55 -18.24
C SER A 39 -21.93 19.26 -18.44
N SER A 40 -22.74 20.27 -18.79
CA SER A 40 -24.20 20.14 -18.90
C SER A 40 -24.67 20.22 -20.35
N THR A 41 -24.18 19.33 -21.21
CA THR A 41 -24.88 19.00 -22.47
C THR A 41 -24.74 17.51 -22.77
N ARG A 42 -25.64 16.72 -22.20
CA ARG A 42 -26.08 15.48 -22.83
C ARG A 42 -27.50 15.18 -22.37
N ASN A 43 -28.48 15.64 -23.13
CA ASN A 43 -29.81 15.06 -23.16
C ASN A 43 -30.32 15.02 -24.61
N ASN A 44 -30.35 13.79 -25.11
CA ASN A 44 -31.09 13.20 -26.22
C ASN A 44 -31.82 14.08 -27.25
N SER A 45 -31.47 13.84 -28.51
CA SER A 45 -32.45 13.63 -29.58
C SER A 45 -32.04 12.38 -30.39
N ASN A 46 -33.04 11.68 -30.92
CA ASN A 46 -33.09 10.31 -31.50
C ASN A 46 -31.91 9.84 -32.40
N PRO A 47 -31.72 8.52 -32.59
CA PRO A 47 -30.44 7.93 -32.94
C PRO A 47 -30.15 7.97 -34.45
N PRO A 48 -28.99 8.48 -34.89
CA PRO A 48 -28.41 8.11 -36.17
C PRO A 48 -27.52 6.86 -35.98
N ASP A 49 -27.23 6.13 -37.06
CA ASP A 49 -26.43 4.90 -37.14
C ASP A 49 -25.06 4.92 -36.43
N HIS A 50 -24.64 6.08 -35.94
CA HIS A 50 -23.48 6.30 -35.08
C HIS A 50 -23.60 5.69 -33.67
N ILE A 51 -24.81 5.33 -33.19
CA ILE A 51 -24.95 4.63 -31.89
C ILE A 51 -24.35 3.23 -31.95
N ASN A 52 -24.49 2.50 -33.05
CA ASN A 52 -23.88 1.18 -33.16
C ASN A 52 -22.36 1.26 -33.17
N THR A 53 -21.79 2.30 -33.79
CA THR A 53 -20.34 2.56 -33.76
C THR A 53 -19.85 2.99 -32.38
N VAL A 54 -20.61 3.82 -31.66
CA VAL A 54 -20.26 4.23 -30.29
C VAL A 54 -20.45 3.10 -29.32
N VAL A 55 -21.50 2.30 -29.42
CA VAL A 55 -21.72 1.11 -28.58
C VAL A 55 -20.68 0.06 -28.89
N ALA A 56 -20.31 -0.15 -30.16
CA ALA A 56 -19.20 -1.03 -30.52
C ALA A 56 -17.87 -0.50 -30.00
N HIS A 57 -17.61 0.81 -30.09
CA HIS A 57 -16.38 1.41 -29.59
C HIS A 57 -16.32 1.41 -28.07
N VAL A 58 -17.42 1.72 -27.38
CA VAL A 58 -17.56 1.65 -25.92
C VAL A 58 -17.47 0.21 -25.46
N ASN A 59 -18.12 -0.75 -26.13
CA ASN A 59 -17.93 -2.17 -25.83
C ASN A 59 -16.50 -2.62 -26.12
N THR A 60 -15.83 -2.08 -27.14
CA THR A 60 -14.41 -2.38 -27.44
C THR A 60 -13.48 -1.75 -26.41
N VAL A 61 -13.80 -0.56 -25.89
CA VAL A 61 -13.05 0.14 -24.85
C VAL A 61 -13.32 -0.49 -23.47
N ILE A 62 -14.55 -0.92 -23.18
CA ILE A 62 -14.91 -1.68 -21.99
C ILE A 62 -14.25 -3.06 -22.06
N ASN A 63 -14.31 -3.74 -23.21
CA ASN A 63 -13.64 -5.02 -23.40
C ASN A 63 -12.13 -4.86 -23.31
N ARG A 64 -11.53 -3.83 -23.92
CA ARG A 64 -10.10 -3.49 -23.74
C ARG A 64 -9.79 -3.17 -22.28
N ALA A 65 -10.62 -2.39 -21.59
CA ALA A 65 -10.42 -2.07 -20.18
C ALA A 65 -10.56 -3.32 -19.30
N THR A 66 -11.46 -4.27 -19.60
CA THR A 66 -11.54 -5.55 -18.90
C THR A 66 -10.38 -6.49 -19.23
N THR A 67 -9.82 -6.42 -20.44
CA THR A 67 -8.61 -7.15 -20.82
C THR A 67 -7.34 -6.52 -20.23
N GLU A 68 -7.30 -5.18 -20.09
CA GLU A 68 -6.20 -4.42 -19.46
C GLU A 68 -6.27 -4.45 -17.92
N LEU A 69 -7.47 -4.55 -17.33
CA LEU A 69 -7.68 -4.88 -15.91
C LEU A 69 -7.17 -6.29 -15.56
N GLY A 70 -7.00 -7.16 -16.55
CA GLY A 70 -6.46 -8.50 -16.38
C GLY A 70 -4.95 -8.66 -16.67
N GLY A 71 -4.24 -7.62 -17.14
CA GLY A 71 -2.97 -7.83 -17.85
C GLY A 71 -1.72 -7.06 -17.41
N ASP A 72 -1.80 -5.93 -16.69
CA ASP A 72 -0.60 -5.09 -16.48
C ASP A 72 -0.55 -4.40 -15.10
N HIS A 73 -1.67 -3.83 -14.64
CA HIS A 73 -1.71 -3.08 -13.36
C HIS A 73 -1.65 -3.92 -12.08
N SER A 74 -1.61 -5.24 -12.22
CA SER A 74 -1.49 -6.21 -11.13
C SER A 74 -0.22 -7.04 -11.21
N ASP A 75 0.64 -6.84 -12.22
CA ASP A 75 1.90 -7.57 -12.32
C ASP A 75 2.98 -6.93 -11.44
N PHE A 76 2.81 -7.11 -10.14
CA PHE A 76 3.79 -6.68 -9.15
C PHE A 76 4.90 -7.74 -9.05
N GLY A 77 5.98 -7.52 -9.80
CA GLY A 77 7.28 -8.15 -9.58
C GLY A 77 7.39 -9.65 -9.89
N ALA A 78 8.56 -10.18 -9.49
CA ALA A 78 9.23 -11.39 -9.98
C ALA A 78 8.40 -12.67 -10.17
N VAL A 79 8.92 -13.54 -11.03
CA VAL A 79 8.48 -14.94 -11.14
C VAL A 79 8.97 -15.69 -9.90
N CYS A 80 8.05 -16.32 -9.17
CA CYS A 80 8.43 -17.05 -7.96
C CYS A 80 9.22 -18.32 -8.28
N GLY A 81 10.16 -18.64 -7.40
CA GLY A 81 10.94 -19.88 -7.48
C GLY A 81 10.17 -21.07 -6.90
N GLU A 82 10.74 -22.26 -7.08
CA GLU A 82 10.22 -23.52 -6.52
C GLU A 82 10.09 -23.45 -4.99
N ALA A 83 8.96 -23.96 -4.47
CA ALA A 83 8.66 -23.91 -3.04
C ALA A 83 9.73 -24.63 -2.19
N VAL A 84 10.33 -23.87 -1.26
CA VAL A 84 11.29 -24.38 -0.31
C VAL A 84 10.55 -25.18 0.77
N PRO A 85 10.98 -26.42 1.09
CA PRO A 85 10.41 -27.16 2.21
C PRO A 85 10.51 -26.38 3.52
N GLN A 86 9.48 -26.46 4.36
CA GLN A 86 9.32 -25.57 5.51
C GLN A 86 10.47 -25.67 6.53
N GLN A 87 11.00 -26.88 6.77
CA GLN A 87 12.17 -27.07 7.62
C GLN A 87 13.45 -26.36 7.11
N HIS A 88 13.46 -25.89 5.86
CA HIS A 88 14.61 -25.23 5.24
C HIS A 88 14.42 -23.73 5.03
N ILE A 89 13.23 -23.18 5.30
CA ILE A 89 12.94 -21.75 5.11
C ILE A 89 13.87 -20.89 5.98
N ARG A 90 13.95 -21.16 7.29
CA ARG A 90 14.82 -20.39 8.20
C ARG A 90 16.26 -20.37 7.73
N ARG A 91 16.83 -21.54 7.41
CA ARG A 91 18.20 -21.66 6.87
C ARG A 91 18.37 -20.84 5.59
N LYS A 92 17.43 -20.93 4.65
CA LYS A 92 17.45 -20.17 3.40
C LYS A 92 17.49 -18.66 3.67
N ILE A 93 16.67 -18.14 4.59
CA ILE A 93 16.67 -16.73 4.95
C ILE A 93 18.00 -16.33 5.59
N LEU A 94 18.52 -17.12 6.54
CA LEU A 94 19.82 -16.84 7.17
C LEU A 94 20.96 -16.78 6.14
N GLU A 95 21.02 -17.73 5.21
CA GLU A 95 22.04 -17.74 4.15
C GLU A 95 21.93 -16.52 3.23
N ARG A 96 20.72 -16.14 2.82
CA ARG A 96 20.49 -15.07 1.85
C ARG A 96 20.56 -13.66 2.44
N VAL A 97 20.17 -13.50 3.70
CA VAL A 97 20.06 -12.19 4.37
C VAL A 97 21.22 -11.94 5.33
N PHE A 98 21.64 -12.96 6.07
CA PHE A 98 22.59 -12.84 7.18
C PHE A 98 23.86 -13.68 7.01
N LYS A 99 24.16 -14.11 5.77
CA LYS A 99 25.36 -14.90 5.42
C LYS A 99 25.52 -16.18 6.26
N GLY A 100 24.40 -16.77 6.69
CA GLY A 100 24.34 -18.01 7.47
C GLY A 100 24.46 -17.84 8.98
N THR A 101 24.69 -16.62 9.48
CA THR A 101 24.79 -16.33 10.92
C THR A 101 23.45 -15.82 11.45
N SER A 102 23.08 -16.22 12.67
CA SER A 102 21.85 -15.71 13.29
C SER A 102 21.97 -14.21 13.59
N PRO A 103 20.98 -13.36 13.21
CA PRO A 103 21.01 -11.93 13.55
C PRO A 103 20.87 -11.67 15.05
N TRP A 104 20.54 -12.70 15.82
CA TRP A 104 20.40 -12.65 17.28
C TRP A 104 21.73 -12.88 18.00
N GLU A 105 22.75 -13.41 17.32
CA GLU A 105 24.08 -13.60 17.90
C GLU A 105 24.75 -12.26 18.17
N ASN A 106 25.34 -12.11 19.37
CA ASN A 106 26.01 -10.89 19.81
C ASN A 106 25.10 -9.64 19.84
N PHE A 107 23.79 -9.81 19.92
CA PHE A 107 22.86 -8.71 20.18
C PHE A 107 22.75 -8.41 21.69
N PRO A 108 22.61 -7.12 22.10
CA PRO A 108 22.65 -5.92 21.27
C PRO A 108 24.09 -5.49 20.94
N PRO A 109 24.34 -4.86 19.78
CA PRO A 109 25.61 -4.21 19.53
C PRO A 109 25.92 -3.16 20.60
N SER A 110 27.19 -3.06 21.03
CA SER A 110 27.62 -2.17 22.11
C SER A 110 27.25 -0.70 21.88
N HIS A 111 27.23 -0.25 20.62
CA HIS A 111 26.88 1.13 20.26
C HIS A 111 25.38 1.46 20.39
N VAL A 112 24.50 0.47 20.53
CA VAL A 112 23.05 0.68 20.73
C VAL A 112 22.53 0.22 22.08
N GLU A 113 23.29 -0.59 22.83
CA GLU A 113 22.84 -1.15 24.12
C GLU A 113 22.29 -0.09 25.09
N SER A 114 22.95 1.07 25.18
CA SER A 114 22.54 2.17 26.06
C SER A 114 21.29 2.92 25.57
N LEU A 115 20.93 2.77 24.30
CA LEU A 115 19.80 3.43 23.66
C LEU A 115 18.51 2.60 23.72
N LEU A 116 18.61 1.28 23.96
CA LEU A 116 17.47 0.39 24.01
C LEU A 116 16.65 0.53 25.29
N ARG A 117 15.32 0.45 25.16
CA ARG A 117 14.42 0.51 26.31
C ARG A 117 14.33 -0.86 26.96
N LYS A 118 14.98 -1.03 28.11
CA LYS A 118 15.03 -2.32 28.84
C LYS A 118 13.67 -2.82 29.35
N LYS A 119 12.76 -1.90 29.72
CA LYS A 119 11.43 -2.21 30.31
C LYS A 119 10.27 -2.13 29.31
N TRP A 120 10.52 -1.74 28.07
CA TRP A 120 9.45 -1.56 27.09
C TRP A 120 9.27 -2.84 26.26
N ILE A 121 8.49 -3.76 26.80
CA ILE A 121 8.10 -5.04 26.16
C ILE A 121 6.65 -4.93 25.66
N LYS A 122 6.30 -3.81 25.00
CA LYS A 122 4.96 -3.64 24.43
C LYS A 122 5.11 -3.44 22.93
N GLY A 123 4.37 -4.23 22.15
CA GLY A 123 4.16 -3.96 20.73
C GLY A 123 3.24 -2.75 20.55
N TRP A 124 2.65 -2.63 19.36
CA TRP A 124 1.73 -1.54 18.99
C TRP A 124 0.38 -1.57 19.73
N GLY A 125 0.22 -2.43 20.74
CA GLY A 125 -0.96 -2.48 21.61
C GLY A 125 -2.17 -3.16 20.98
N SER A 126 -2.01 -3.84 19.83
CA SER A 126 -3.05 -4.71 19.30
C SER A 126 -3.22 -5.93 20.21
N ASN A 127 -4.40 -6.04 20.83
CA ASN A 127 -4.82 -7.21 21.60
C ASN A 127 -6.03 -7.88 20.93
N GLY A 128 -6.22 -7.65 19.62
CA GLY A 128 -7.33 -8.22 18.87
C GLY A 128 -7.18 -9.74 18.77
N ALA A 129 -8.28 -10.47 18.97
CA ALA A 129 -8.26 -11.94 18.96
C ALA A 129 -8.07 -12.53 17.54
N VAL A 130 -8.13 -11.72 16.48
CA VAL A 130 -8.08 -12.20 15.09
C VAL A 130 -6.82 -13.00 14.79
N PHE A 131 -5.64 -12.53 15.21
CA PHE A 131 -4.37 -13.21 14.92
C PHE A 131 -4.33 -14.57 15.61
N GLU A 132 -4.71 -14.62 16.89
CA GLU A 132 -4.80 -15.86 17.66
C GLU A 132 -5.84 -16.82 17.07
N ASN A 133 -7.01 -16.32 16.69
CA ASN A 133 -8.08 -17.11 16.08
C ASN A 133 -7.65 -17.70 14.73
N LEU A 134 -6.95 -16.92 13.90
CA LEU A 134 -6.43 -17.36 12.61
C LEU A 134 -5.32 -18.40 12.79
N ILE A 135 -4.39 -18.22 13.74
CA ILE A 135 -3.39 -19.25 14.06
C ILE A 135 -4.06 -20.54 14.50
N ARG A 136 -5.06 -20.47 15.40
CA ARG A 136 -5.78 -21.66 15.89
C ARG A 136 -6.53 -22.38 14.76
N LYS A 137 -7.12 -21.63 13.83
CA LYS A 137 -7.91 -22.15 12.71
C LYS A 137 -7.04 -22.71 11.58
N VAL A 138 -6.05 -21.95 11.13
CA VAL A 138 -5.18 -22.28 9.98
C VAL A 138 -4.07 -23.25 10.39
N ARG A 139 -3.60 -23.18 11.64
CA ARG A 139 -2.42 -23.92 12.15
C ARG A 139 -1.24 -23.81 11.18
N PRO A 140 -0.83 -22.57 10.82
CA PRO A 140 0.18 -22.35 9.81
C PRO A 140 1.53 -22.90 10.29
N LYS A 141 2.28 -23.46 9.36
CA LYS A 141 3.68 -23.84 9.61
C LYS A 141 4.63 -22.70 9.27
N THR A 142 4.20 -21.78 8.40
CA THR A 142 4.91 -20.54 8.07
C THR A 142 3.94 -19.37 8.07
N ILE A 143 4.27 -18.36 8.88
CA ILE A 143 3.57 -17.07 8.95
C ILE A 143 4.49 -16.02 8.33
N ILE A 144 3.95 -15.16 7.48
CA ILE A 144 4.65 -14.00 6.93
C ILE A 144 3.92 -12.74 7.40
N GLU A 145 4.63 -11.82 8.04
CA GLU A 145 4.09 -10.54 8.47
C GLU A 145 4.77 -9.42 7.68
N VAL A 146 3.97 -8.55 7.07
CA VAL A 146 4.41 -7.39 6.30
C VAL A 146 4.01 -6.15 7.08
N ASP A 147 4.98 -5.53 7.75
CA ASP A 147 4.78 -4.35 8.58
C ASP A 147 5.62 -3.16 8.05
N HIS A 148 5.09 -1.95 8.21
CA HIS A 148 5.85 -0.71 8.10
C HIS A 148 6.10 -0.13 9.50
N LEU A 149 7.18 -0.59 10.12
CA LEU A 149 7.69 -0.12 11.40
C LEU A 149 7.81 1.42 11.43
N ARG A 150 6.86 2.12 12.09
CA ARG A 150 6.88 3.60 12.27
C ARG A 150 6.60 4.02 13.71
N MET A 151 7.63 4.44 14.45
CA MET A 151 7.43 4.96 15.81
C MET A 151 7.22 6.48 15.83
N LYS A 152 6.16 6.92 16.53
CA LYS A 152 5.90 8.35 16.78
C LYS A 152 6.75 8.95 17.92
N ASP A 153 7.30 8.13 18.82
CA ASP A 153 7.86 8.59 20.10
C ASP A 153 9.30 8.10 20.41
N MET A 154 10.08 7.78 19.39
CA MET A 154 11.48 7.37 19.54
C MET A 154 12.41 8.45 18.99
N LYS A 155 13.44 8.83 19.76
CA LYS A 155 14.43 9.80 19.30
C LYS A 155 15.16 9.21 18.09
N MET A 156 15.10 9.91 16.97
CA MET A 156 15.88 9.58 15.78
C MET A 156 17.36 9.72 16.12
N VAL A 157 18.06 8.59 16.24
CA VAL A 157 19.52 8.52 16.34
C VAL A 157 19.99 7.78 15.10
N ASN A 158 20.78 8.44 14.25
CA ASN A 158 21.33 7.87 13.01
C ASN A 158 20.28 7.25 12.06
N GLY A 159 19.13 7.92 11.85
CA GLY A 159 18.24 7.61 10.73
C GLY A 159 17.42 6.31 10.83
N ASP A 160 16.87 5.98 12.01
CA ASP A 160 15.79 4.99 12.22
C ASP A 160 16.17 3.50 12.39
N VAL A 161 17.40 3.19 12.82
CA VAL A 161 17.83 1.79 13.11
C VAL A 161 17.33 1.29 14.49
N LEU A 162 16.94 2.19 15.38
CA LEU A 162 16.65 1.85 16.78
C LEU A 162 15.36 1.02 16.94
N LEU A 163 14.42 1.13 16.01
CA LEU A 163 13.14 0.41 16.05
C LEU A 163 13.33 -1.06 15.75
N MET A 164 14.16 -1.36 14.74
CA MET A 164 14.58 -2.72 14.45
C MET A 164 15.28 -3.33 15.67
N TYR A 165 16.23 -2.63 16.28
CA TYR A 165 16.88 -3.16 17.48
C TYR A 165 15.91 -3.33 18.66
N GLN A 166 14.92 -2.46 18.84
CA GLN A 166 13.91 -2.64 19.89
C GLN A 166 13.02 -3.86 19.61
N PHE A 167 12.61 -4.08 18.35
CA PHE A 167 11.95 -5.30 17.93
C PHE A 167 12.82 -6.53 18.24
N MET A 168 14.11 -6.47 17.90
CA MET A 168 15.03 -7.57 18.16
C MET A 168 15.14 -7.90 19.66
N GLN A 169 15.23 -6.88 20.51
CA GLN A 169 15.23 -7.05 21.96
C GLN A 169 13.94 -7.73 22.45
N ASN A 170 12.79 -7.35 21.90
CA ASN A 170 11.50 -7.94 22.26
C ASN A 170 11.43 -9.43 21.87
N VAL A 171 11.93 -9.80 20.69
CA VAL A 171 12.03 -11.21 20.25
C VAL A 171 12.91 -12.03 21.18
N MET A 172 14.06 -11.48 21.59
CA MET A 172 14.95 -12.15 22.54
C MET A 172 14.32 -12.32 23.92
N GLN A 173 13.66 -11.27 24.44
CA GLN A 173 12.97 -11.35 25.73
C GLN A 173 11.78 -12.32 25.71
N ALA A 174 11.15 -12.51 24.56
CA ALA A 174 10.08 -13.49 24.35
C ALA A 174 10.61 -14.93 24.12
N ASN A 175 11.92 -15.15 24.12
CA ASN A 175 12.56 -16.44 23.77
C ASN A 175 12.11 -16.99 22.40
N ALA A 176 11.88 -16.10 21.43
CA ALA A 176 11.35 -16.44 20.12
C ALA A 176 12.42 -16.42 19.00
N THR A 177 13.71 -16.38 19.36
CA THR A 177 14.83 -16.25 18.40
C THR A 177 14.92 -17.40 17.39
N GLU A 178 14.45 -18.60 17.76
CA GLU A 178 14.46 -19.77 16.89
C GLU A 178 13.26 -19.87 15.94
N THR A 179 12.17 -19.16 16.25
CA THR A 179 10.93 -19.19 15.47
C THR A 179 10.73 -17.91 14.65
N VAL A 180 11.36 -16.81 15.04
CA VAL A 180 11.29 -15.51 14.35
C VAL A 180 12.61 -15.23 13.62
N VAL A 181 12.48 -14.76 12.38
CA VAL A 181 13.57 -14.17 11.58
C VAL A 181 12.99 -13.00 10.81
N TYR A 182 13.72 -11.88 10.75
CA TYR A 182 13.28 -10.67 10.04
C TYR A 182 14.09 -10.45 8.76
N THR A 183 13.53 -9.68 7.83
CA THR A 183 14.25 -9.20 6.64
C THR A 183 14.37 -7.68 6.70
N PRO A 184 15.58 -7.11 6.76
CA PRO A 184 15.79 -5.67 6.88
C PRO A 184 15.65 -4.96 5.52
N PHE A 185 14.58 -5.24 4.78
CA PHE A 185 14.27 -4.65 3.48
C PHE A 185 12.94 -3.91 3.54
N SER A 186 12.67 -3.05 2.54
CA SER A 186 11.31 -2.55 2.34
C SER A 186 10.34 -3.69 2.05
N SER A 187 9.05 -3.52 2.36
CA SER A 187 8.01 -4.54 2.14
C SER A 187 8.02 -5.08 0.71
N GLY A 188 8.03 -4.18 -0.28
CA GLY A 188 8.10 -4.57 -1.70
C GLY A 188 9.31 -5.43 -2.04
N SER A 189 10.53 -5.02 -1.65
CA SER A 189 11.76 -5.78 -1.93
C SER A 189 11.79 -7.11 -1.17
N ALA A 190 11.31 -7.13 0.07
CA ALA A 190 11.22 -8.36 0.86
C ALA A 190 10.27 -9.36 0.19
N LEU A 191 9.07 -8.93 -0.18
CA LEU A 191 8.07 -9.79 -0.81
C LEU A 191 8.54 -10.33 -2.17
N GLU A 192 9.18 -9.50 -2.99
CA GLU A 192 9.80 -9.96 -4.26
C GLU A 192 10.87 -11.02 -4.01
N LYS A 193 11.77 -10.79 -3.04
CA LYS A 193 12.85 -11.74 -2.75
C LYS A 193 12.34 -13.04 -2.13
N LEU A 194 11.34 -12.99 -1.26
CA LEU A 194 10.69 -14.20 -0.75
C LEU A 194 10.09 -15.03 -1.89
N CYS A 195 9.41 -14.38 -2.85
CA CYS A 195 8.87 -15.02 -4.05
C CYS A 195 9.97 -15.66 -4.90
N GLU A 196 11.01 -14.91 -5.29
CA GLU A 196 12.16 -15.45 -6.04
C GLU A 196 12.85 -16.63 -5.34
N TRP A 197 12.87 -16.62 -4.00
CA TRP A 197 13.53 -17.64 -3.20
C TRP A 197 12.64 -18.85 -2.91
N GLY A 198 11.38 -18.83 -3.35
CA GLY A 198 10.41 -19.90 -3.13
C GLY A 198 9.95 -20.00 -1.67
N VAL A 199 9.96 -18.89 -0.94
CA VAL A 199 9.49 -18.83 0.45
C VAL A 199 8.04 -18.40 0.47
N PHE A 200 7.17 -19.32 0.88
CA PHE A 200 5.73 -19.15 0.90
C PHE A 200 5.15 -19.30 2.30
N GLY A 201 4.00 -18.68 2.56
CA GLY A 201 3.27 -18.71 3.84
C GLY A 201 1.89 -19.32 3.71
N GLU A 202 1.39 -19.90 4.82
CA GLU A 202 -0.02 -20.32 4.93
C GLU A 202 -0.90 -19.24 5.56
N LEU A 203 -0.32 -18.38 6.38
CA LEU A 203 -0.97 -17.23 6.99
C LEU A 203 -0.10 -16.00 6.75
N ILE A 204 -0.64 -15.01 6.04
CA ILE A 204 0.09 -13.80 5.66
C ILE A 204 -0.65 -12.56 6.17
N GLU A 205 0.01 -11.78 7.02
CA GLU A 205 -0.50 -10.48 7.45
C GLU A 205 0.09 -9.36 6.60
N VAL A 206 -0.75 -8.48 6.09
CA VAL A 206 -0.40 -7.26 5.38
C VAL A 206 -0.86 -6.07 6.21
N ASP A 207 -0.01 -5.64 7.14
CA ASP A 207 -0.20 -4.46 7.99
C ASP A 207 0.79 -3.34 7.60
N ALA A 208 0.82 -3.06 6.29
CA ALA A 208 1.75 -2.11 5.70
C ALA A 208 1.09 -0.74 5.42
N GLY A 209 1.73 0.09 4.59
CA GLY A 209 1.37 1.50 4.34
C GLY A 209 -0.13 1.79 4.21
N HIS A 210 -0.57 2.91 4.76
CA HIS A 210 -2.01 3.17 4.99
C HIS A 210 -2.67 3.90 3.81
N ASP A 211 -1.90 4.22 2.76
CA ASP A 211 -2.40 4.78 1.51
C ASP A 211 -2.77 3.68 0.51
N PHE A 212 -3.57 4.03 -0.49
CA PHE A 212 -4.06 3.08 -1.49
C PHE A 212 -2.93 2.36 -2.25
N HIS A 213 -1.88 3.07 -2.68
CA HIS A 213 -0.88 2.49 -3.58
C HIS A 213 0.03 1.51 -2.85
N SER A 214 0.46 1.87 -1.64
CA SER A 214 1.26 0.98 -0.80
C SER A 214 0.49 -0.28 -0.43
N ALA A 215 -0.75 -0.13 0.06
CA ALA A 215 -1.60 -1.28 0.39
C ALA A 215 -1.91 -2.15 -0.84
N TRP A 216 -2.25 -1.53 -1.98
CA TRP A 216 -2.50 -2.25 -3.22
C TRP A 216 -1.29 -3.07 -3.67
N SER A 217 -0.10 -2.47 -3.69
CA SER A 217 1.14 -3.16 -4.06
C SER A 217 1.42 -4.33 -3.12
N ASP A 218 1.37 -4.11 -1.80
CA ASP A 218 1.74 -5.14 -0.83
C ASP A 218 0.72 -6.29 -0.78
N ILE A 219 -0.58 -6.03 -0.93
CA ILE A 219 -1.61 -7.07 -1.06
C ILE A 219 -1.34 -7.95 -2.29
N ASN A 220 -1.07 -7.35 -3.46
CA ASN A 220 -0.81 -8.12 -4.68
C ASN A 220 0.46 -8.98 -4.57
N ARG A 221 1.53 -8.43 -3.98
CA ARG A 221 2.80 -9.14 -3.79
C ARG A 221 2.68 -10.25 -2.74
N ALA A 222 1.99 -9.99 -1.63
CA ALA A 222 1.72 -10.97 -0.59
C ALA A 222 0.84 -12.12 -1.11
N PHE A 223 -0.10 -11.82 -2.01
CA PHE A 223 -0.94 -12.85 -2.63
C PHE A 223 -0.13 -13.88 -3.42
N LYS A 224 0.94 -13.47 -4.12
CA LYS A 224 1.88 -14.39 -4.80
C LYS A 224 2.65 -15.29 -3.82
N LEU A 225 2.72 -14.95 -2.52
CA LEU A 225 3.43 -15.73 -1.51
C LEU A 225 2.56 -16.74 -0.77
N LEU A 226 1.27 -16.84 -1.08
CA LEU A 226 0.48 -17.96 -0.60
C LEU A 226 1.03 -19.26 -1.17
N LYS A 227 1.23 -20.23 -0.29
CA LYS A 227 1.84 -21.50 -0.67
C LYS A 227 1.00 -22.24 -1.73
N PRO A 228 1.57 -22.52 -2.92
CA PRO A 228 0.86 -23.21 -3.99
C PRO A 228 0.39 -24.61 -3.59
N GLY A 229 -0.74 -25.06 -4.15
CA GLY A 229 -1.25 -26.43 -3.98
C GLY A 229 -1.74 -26.78 -2.57
N LEU A 230 -1.84 -25.82 -1.65
CA LEU A 230 -2.51 -25.99 -0.36
C LEU A 230 -3.97 -25.55 -0.43
N GLU A 231 -4.87 -26.38 0.08
CA GLU A 231 -6.20 -25.91 0.46
C GLU A 231 -6.10 -25.03 1.71
N GLY A 232 -6.58 -23.78 1.65
CA GLY A 232 -6.88 -22.99 2.85
C GLY A 232 -5.82 -21.97 3.32
N GLY A 233 -5.15 -21.27 2.40
CA GLY A 233 -4.33 -20.11 2.74
C GLY A 233 -5.16 -18.91 3.21
N VAL A 234 -4.59 -18.08 4.10
CA VAL A 234 -5.24 -16.85 4.59
C VAL A 234 -4.32 -15.65 4.39
N ILE A 235 -4.88 -14.59 3.81
CA ILE A 235 -4.29 -13.25 3.84
C ILE A 235 -5.21 -12.35 4.65
N PHE A 236 -4.64 -11.57 5.54
CA PHE A 236 -5.39 -10.60 6.33
C PHE A 236 -4.54 -9.37 6.59
N GLY A 237 -5.13 -8.33 7.16
CA GLY A 237 -4.40 -7.11 7.52
C GLY A 237 -5.27 -6.16 8.34
N HIS A 238 -4.69 -5.04 8.79
CA HIS A 238 -5.37 -4.05 9.63
C HIS A 238 -5.93 -2.88 8.80
N ASP A 239 -6.38 -1.83 9.49
CA ASP A 239 -6.70 -0.51 8.95
C ASP A 239 -7.83 -0.51 7.91
N TYR A 240 -8.71 -1.50 7.96
CA TYR A 240 -9.87 -1.57 7.09
C TYR A 240 -10.83 -0.38 7.31
N PHE A 241 -10.96 0.08 8.57
CA PHE A 241 -11.85 1.15 8.96
C PHE A 241 -11.09 2.37 9.53
N THR A 242 -10.45 3.12 8.64
CA THR A 242 -9.77 4.39 8.98
C THR A 242 -10.53 5.63 8.50
N ALA A 243 -10.10 6.82 8.95
CA ALA A 243 -10.64 8.11 8.47
C ALA A 243 -10.37 8.38 6.98
N ALA A 244 -9.42 7.66 6.36
CA ALA A 244 -9.22 7.70 4.92
C ALA A 244 -10.38 7.00 4.18
N ASP A 245 -11.14 6.15 4.86
CA ASP A 245 -12.30 5.41 4.37
C ASP A 245 -12.01 4.73 3.01
N ASN A 246 -12.81 5.00 1.98
CA ASN A 246 -12.67 4.42 0.64
C ASN A 246 -11.53 5.04 -0.19
N ARG A 247 -10.50 5.62 0.44
CA ARG A 247 -9.33 6.20 -0.25
C ARG A 247 -8.00 5.52 0.10
N GLY A 248 -7.94 4.70 1.15
CA GLY A 248 -6.73 4.01 1.59
C GLY A 248 -6.85 2.50 1.47
N VAL A 249 -6.45 1.80 2.53
CA VAL A 249 -6.45 0.32 2.66
C VAL A 249 -7.78 -0.30 2.25
N ARG A 250 -8.93 0.20 2.75
CA ARG A 250 -10.27 -0.32 2.41
C ARG A 250 -10.51 -0.40 0.90
N ARG A 251 -10.09 0.63 0.16
CA ARG A 251 -10.28 0.67 -1.30
C ARG A 251 -9.40 -0.36 -1.99
N ALA A 252 -8.15 -0.52 -1.56
CA ALA A 252 -7.26 -1.54 -2.09
C ALA A 252 -7.82 -2.94 -1.85
N VAL A 253 -8.21 -3.26 -0.61
CA VAL A 253 -8.83 -4.53 -0.22
C VAL A 253 -10.08 -4.83 -1.04
N ASN A 254 -11.01 -3.88 -1.16
CA ASN A 254 -12.25 -4.07 -1.90
C ASN A 254 -12.05 -4.25 -3.41
N LEU A 255 -11.09 -3.52 -4.00
CA LEU A 255 -10.75 -3.70 -5.41
C LEU A 255 -10.09 -5.05 -5.65
N PHE A 256 -9.19 -5.47 -4.76
CA PHE A 256 -8.48 -6.74 -4.87
C PHE A 256 -9.46 -7.90 -4.76
N ALA A 257 -10.36 -7.85 -3.76
CA ALA A 257 -11.39 -8.86 -3.58
C ALA A 257 -12.29 -9.01 -4.81
N ARG A 258 -12.69 -7.90 -5.43
CA ARG A 258 -13.47 -7.93 -6.68
C ARG A 258 -12.68 -8.53 -7.85
N ALA A 259 -11.41 -8.17 -8.00
CA ALA A 259 -10.56 -8.66 -9.09
C ALA A 259 -10.30 -10.18 -8.99
N HIS A 260 -10.23 -10.72 -7.77
CA HIS A 260 -9.94 -12.12 -7.50
C HIS A 260 -11.16 -12.96 -7.10
N ASN A 261 -12.38 -12.42 -7.23
CA ASN A 261 -13.63 -13.07 -6.82
C ASN A 261 -13.61 -13.58 -5.35
N LEU A 262 -13.01 -12.79 -4.46
CA LEU A 262 -12.91 -13.07 -3.04
C LEU A 262 -13.97 -12.31 -2.25
N THR A 263 -14.32 -12.85 -1.08
CA THR A 263 -15.18 -12.16 -0.11
C THR A 263 -14.31 -11.55 0.98
N VAL A 264 -14.50 -10.25 1.24
CA VAL A 264 -13.88 -9.58 2.39
C VAL A 264 -14.62 -9.99 3.67
N GLN A 265 -13.95 -10.70 4.57
CA GLN A 265 -14.44 -10.87 5.93
C GLN A 265 -13.80 -9.81 6.82
N VAL A 266 -14.54 -9.32 7.82
CA VAL A 266 -14.08 -8.24 8.69
C VAL A 266 -14.21 -8.66 10.15
N ASP A 267 -13.15 -8.46 10.92
CA ASP A 267 -13.10 -8.65 12.38
C ASP A 267 -12.48 -7.41 13.03
N GLY A 268 -13.35 -6.54 13.57
CA GLY A 268 -12.95 -5.23 14.08
C GLY A 268 -12.33 -4.35 12.98
N GLN A 269 -11.05 -4.01 13.14
CA GLN A 269 -10.26 -3.24 12.16
C GLN A 269 -9.59 -4.11 11.09
N HIS A 270 -9.66 -5.43 11.22
CA HIS A 270 -8.96 -6.34 10.33
C HIS A 270 -9.87 -6.80 9.19
N TRP A 271 -9.28 -6.92 8.01
CA TRP A 271 -9.87 -7.57 6.84
C TRP A 271 -9.21 -8.94 6.63
N VAL A 272 -9.97 -9.92 6.15
CA VAL A 272 -9.51 -11.31 5.97
C VAL A 272 -10.02 -11.87 4.64
N PHE A 273 -9.10 -12.47 3.89
CA PHE A 273 -9.37 -13.30 2.71
C PHE A 273 -9.06 -14.76 3.03
N TYR A 274 -10.06 -15.62 2.83
CA TYR A 274 -9.88 -17.07 2.86
C TYR A 274 -9.74 -17.59 1.43
N ILE A 275 -8.59 -18.20 1.13
CA ILE A 275 -8.28 -18.66 -0.22
C ILE A 275 -8.45 -20.17 -0.29
N SER A 276 -9.42 -20.59 -1.11
CA SER A 276 -9.65 -21.99 -1.44
C SER A 276 -8.97 -22.25 -2.79
N ASN A 277 -7.86 -22.98 -2.79
CA ASN A 277 -6.96 -23.20 -3.93
C ASN A 277 -6.29 -21.92 -4.47
N PRO A 278 -5.08 -21.55 -3.98
CA PRO A 278 -4.25 -20.59 -4.68
C PRO A 278 -3.89 -21.18 -6.06
N LEU A 279 -4.15 -20.41 -7.12
CA LEU A 279 -3.86 -20.75 -8.52
C LEU A 279 -2.43 -21.24 -8.71
#